data_AF-A0A9D7HAY7-F1
#
_entry.id   AF-A0A9D7HAY7-F1
#
_cell.length_a   1.000
_cell.length_b   1.000
_cell.length_c   1.000
_cell.angle_alpha   90.00
_cell.angle_beta   90.00
_cell.angle_gamma   90.00
#
_symmetry.space_group_name_H-M   'P 1'
#
loop_
_entity.id
_entity.type
_entity.pdbx_description
1 polymer ?
#
loop_
_entity_poly.entity_id
_entity_poly.type
_entity_poly.pdbx_seq_one_letter_code
_entity_poly.pdbx_strand_id
1 'polypeptide(L)'
;MTTQETLEQVLGYLPAVLAVLLSVVFITRRVNVDSVLMLIGSVLSLAIAIIWRLLWSSLTEGDEYGSPDYSSILIYQSIRSIASTVAYLLFGVGVFMLVQRHVNTGSPDPLESGRIFSERTEALALANELDALYHGMVLHCVLMIVSLVAAPVVLLVMLASNEEEGAYLIGVLGMVAVLVFGVLFTVKWCKLHYRHWRVAIEQTGFNEFSAGQAVGFLFIPLFNLYWMFRSYVTLSELLYKAGSQPKYSGRTPLIDTGTSRTLCVIHIFTFVPYLGALLGVVNIFIWFNVHAQHKRTVTHMLRAETSTPTN
;
A
#
# COMPACT_ATOMS: atom_id res chain seq x y z
N MET A 1 13.99 3.49 -42.64
CA MET A 1 14.42 3.07 -41.28
C MET A 1 15.69 2.25 -41.43
N THR A 2 16.81 2.71 -40.88
CA THR A 2 18.11 2.03 -41.02
C THR A 2 18.24 0.90 -39.99
N THR A 3 19.08 -0.10 -40.27
CA THR A 3 19.34 -1.21 -39.32
C THR A 3 19.86 -0.73 -37.96
N GLN A 4 20.55 0.42 -37.94
CA GLN A 4 21.04 1.06 -36.72
C GLN A 4 19.89 1.60 -35.85
N GLU A 5 18.89 2.27 -36.44
CA GLU A 5 17.71 2.77 -35.71
C GLU A 5 16.91 1.64 -35.08
N THR A 6 16.78 0.51 -35.76
CA THR A 6 16.09 -0.66 -35.20
C THR A 6 16.85 -1.26 -34.00
N LEU A 7 18.19 -1.23 -34.00
CA LEU A 7 19.00 -1.77 -32.92
C LEU A 7 18.94 -0.88 -31.66
N GLU A 8 19.08 0.43 -31.82
CA GLU A 8 18.96 1.39 -30.72
C GLU A 8 17.57 1.32 -30.07
N GLN A 9 16.53 1.10 -30.88
CA GLN A 9 15.17 0.90 -30.38
C GLN A 9 15.02 -0.37 -29.56
N VAL A 10 15.56 -1.50 -30.02
CA VAL A 10 15.50 -2.77 -29.26
C VAL A 10 16.27 -2.65 -27.94
N LEU A 11 17.41 -1.97 -27.94
CA LEU A 11 18.21 -1.73 -26.73
C LEU A 11 17.46 -0.88 -25.69
N GLY A 12 16.61 0.06 -26.11
CA GLY A 12 15.78 0.87 -25.20
C GLY A 12 14.76 0.06 -24.39
N TYR A 13 14.31 -1.09 -24.89
CA TYR A 13 13.36 -1.97 -24.18
C TYR A 13 14.04 -2.96 -23.23
N LEU A 14 15.35 -3.17 -23.39
CA LEU A 14 16.10 -4.19 -22.67
C LEU A 14 15.93 -4.10 -21.14
N PRO A 15 15.97 -2.90 -20.49
CA PRO A 15 15.80 -2.81 -19.03
C PRO A 15 14.41 -3.24 -18.55
N ALA A 16 13.35 -2.86 -19.27
CA ALA A 16 11.98 -3.22 -18.91
C ALA A 16 11.73 -4.73 -19.12
N VAL A 17 12.23 -5.30 -20.22
CA VAL A 17 12.14 -6.75 -20.48
C VAL A 17 12.91 -7.54 -19.42
N LEU A 18 14.12 -7.12 -19.07
CA LEU A 18 14.90 -7.75 -17.99
C LEU A 18 14.18 -7.64 -16.63
N ALA A 19 13.57 -6.50 -16.31
CA ALA A 19 12.80 -6.33 -15.09
C ALA A 19 11.58 -7.27 -15.02
N VAL A 20 10.88 -7.47 -16.14
CA VAL A 20 9.78 -8.44 -16.24
C VAL A 20 10.29 -9.87 -16.08
N LEU A 21 11.35 -10.26 -16.79
CA LEU A 21 11.94 -11.60 -16.71
C LEU A 21 12.42 -11.92 -15.29
N LEU A 22 13.09 -10.99 -14.61
CA LEU A 22 13.50 -11.14 -13.22
C LEU A 22 12.28 -11.30 -12.31
N SER A 23 11.24 -10.49 -12.50
CA SER A 23 10.00 -10.58 -11.70
C SER A 23 9.30 -11.93 -11.88
N VAL A 24 9.25 -12.46 -13.12
CA VAL A 24 8.68 -13.79 -13.43
C VAL A 24 9.49 -14.91 -12.78
N VAL A 25 10.82 -14.86 -12.85
CA VAL A 25 11.72 -15.83 -12.19
C VAL A 25 11.55 -15.81 -10.67
N PHE A 26 11.35 -14.62 -10.06
CA PHE A 26 11.09 -14.50 -8.62
C PHE A 26 9.73 -15.09 -8.22
N ILE A 27 8.67 -14.81 -8.99
CA ILE A 27 7.33 -15.34 -8.73
C ILE A 27 7.31 -16.87 -8.84
N THR A 28 7.95 -17.42 -9.88
CA THR A 28 7.99 -18.88 -10.11
C THR A 28 8.74 -19.64 -9.01
N ARG A 29 9.65 -18.98 -8.27
CA ARG A 29 10.34 -19.59 -7.13
C ARG A 29 9.53 -19.53 -5.84
N ARG A 30 8.87 -18.42 -5.51
CA ARG A 30 7.92 -18.29 -4.39
C ARG A 30 6.98 -17.10 -4.59
N VAL A 31 5.67 -17.34 -4.58
CA VAL A 31 4.65 -16.26 -4.68
C VAL A 31 4.58 -15.50 -3.36
N ASN A 32 5.13 -14.30 -3.34
CA ASN A 32 5.05 -13.37 -2.21
C ASN A 32 4.61 -12.00 -2.69
N VAL A 33 4.03 -11.20 -1.79
CA VAL A 33 3.53 -9.84 -2.07
C VAL A 33 4.61 -8.98 -2.73
N ASP A 34 5.86 -9.12 -2.28
CA ASP A 34 7.05 -8.43 -2.81
C ASP A 34 7.24 -8.71 -4.31
N SER A 35 7.12 -9.97 -4.72
CA SER A 35 7.32 -10.43 -6.11
C SER A 35 6.16 -10.01 -7.01
N VAL A 36 4.94 -9.93 -6.47
CA VAL A 36 3.76 -9.46 -7.20
C VAL A 36 3.85 -7.96 -7.49
N LEU A 37 4.30 -7.14 -6.53
CA LEU A 37 4.55 -5.71 -6.73
C LEU A 37 5.66 -5.46 -7.77
N MET A 38 6.74 -6.25 -7.73
CA MET A 38 7.78 -6.20 -8.77
C MET A 38 7.23 -6.54 -10.16
N LEU A 39 6.39 -7.58 -10.28
CA LEU A 39 5.79 -7.95 -11.55
C LEU A 39 4.83 -6.88 -12.05
N ILE A 40 3.95 -6.35 -11.20
CA ILE A 40 3.02 -5.29 -11.60
C ILE A 40 3.80 -4.07 -12.08
N GLY A 41 4.78 -3.59 -11.31
CA GLY A 41 5.59 -2.44 -11.71
C GLY A 41 6.35 -2.64 -13.02
N SER A 42 6.94 -3.83 -13.21
CA SER A 42 7.70 -4.15 -14.44
C SER A 42 6.79 -4.33 -15.67
N VAL A 43 5.64 -5.00 -15.53
CA VAL A 43 4.66 -5.16 -16.62
C VAL A 43 4.05 -3.81 -16.99
N LEU A 44 3.73 -2.96 -16.01
CA LEU A 44 3.21 -1.62 -16.26
C LEU A 44 4.25 -0.77 -17.02
N SER A 45 5.52 -0.82 -16.59
CA SER A 45 6.63 -0.12 -17.24
C SER A 45 6.79 -0.55 -18.70
N LEU A 46 6.73 -1.86 -18.97
CA LEU A 46 6.82 -2.41 -20.33
C LEU A 46 5.60 -2.00 -21.18
N ALA A 47 4.39 -2.08 -20.64
CA ALA A 47 3.17 -1.70 -21.34
C ALA A 47 3.17 -0.21 -21.70
N ILE A 48 3.57 0.66 -20.78
CA ILE A 48 3.71 2.11 -21.02
C ILE A 48 4.73 2.38 -22.13
N ALA A 49 5.87 1.66 -22.14
CA ALA A 49 6.89 1.82 -23.17
C ALA A 49 6.42 1.37 -24.56
N ILE A 50 5.59 0.32 -24.65
CA ILE A 50 5.00 -0.16 -25.91
C ILE A 50 3.91 0.81 -26.40
N ILE A 51 2.96 1.16 -25.53
CA ILE A 51 1.87 2.09 -25.84
C ILE A 51 2.45 3.43 -26.29
N TRP A 52 3.45 3.96 -25.58
CA TRP A 52 4.11 5.20 -25.96
C TRP A 52 4.66 5.16 -27.38
N ARG A 53 5.28 4.05 -27.79
CA ARG A 53 5.85 3.94 -29.14
C ARG A 53 4.77 3.88 -30.21
N LEU A 54 3.70 3.12 -29.98
CA LEU A 54 2.57 3.06 -30.90
C LEU A 54 1.94 4.45 -31.05
N LEU A 55 1.77 5.15 -29.93
CA LEU A 55 1.21 6.50 -29.90
C LEU A 55 2.14 7.51 -30.58
N TRP A 56 3.45 7.46 -30.32
CA TRP A 56 4.45 8.32 -30.95
C TRP A 56 4.46 8.13 -32.47
N SER A 57 4.45 6.88 -32.94
CA SER A 57 4.39 6.57 -34.37
C SER A 57 3.15 7.20 -35.03
N SER A 58 1.98 7.05 -34.39
CA SER A 58 0.73 7.62 -34.89
C SER A 58 0.70 9.15 -34.86
N LEU A 59 1.35 9.78 -33.88
CA LEU A 59 1.45 11.24 -33.78
C LEU A 59 2.42 11.83 -34.81
N THR A 60 3.47 11.09 -35.17
CA THR A 60 4.44 11.51 -36.18
C THR A 60 4.01 11.21 -37.62
N GLU A 61 3.01 10.34 -37.82
CA GLU A 61 2.42 10.06 -39.14
C GLU A 61 1.39 11.12 -39.60
N GLY A 62 1.17 12.18 -38.82
CA GLY A 62 0.23 13.26 -39.13
C GLY A 62 0.69 14.17 -40.27
N ASP A 63 -0.09 14.15 -41.35
CA ASP A 63 -0.23 15.04 -42.50
C ASP A 63 1.01 15.78 -43.03
N GLU A 64 1.33 15.46 -44.29
CA GLU A 64 2.36 16.04 -45.17
C GLU A 64 2.33 17.59 -45.30
N TYR A 65 1.39 18.28 -44.64
CA TYR A 65 1.19 19.74 -44.70
C TYR A 65 0.94 20.44 -43.34
N GLY A 66 0.92 19.73 -42.21
CA GLY A 66 0.65 20.32 -40.89
C GLY A 66 1.89 20.33 -40.00
N SER A 67 2.32 21.51 -39.53
CA SER A 67 3.33 21.57 -38.47
C SER A 67 2.84 20.78 -37.24
N PRO A 68 3.63 19.86 -36.67
CA PRO A 68 3.21 19.05 -35.53
C PRO A 68 2.75 19.96 -34.39
N ASP A 69 1.57 19.66 -33.84
CA ASP A 69 1.03 20.38 -32.69
C ASP A 69 1.89 20.06 -31.45
N TYR A 70 2.84 20.96 -31.17
CA TYR A 70 3.76 20.87 -30.06
C TYR A 70 3.04 20.74 -28.70
N SER A 71 1.83 21.29 -28.57
CA SER A 71 1.07 21.24 -27.31
C SER A 71 0.61 19.81 -26.98
N SER A 72 0.08 19.10 -27.98
CA SER A 72 -0.31 17.70 -27.87
C SER A 72 0.88 16.81 -27.51
N ILE A 73 2.02 17.00 -28.18
CA ILE A 73 3.26 16.25 -27.89
C ILE A 73 3.68 16.43 -26.42
N LEU A 74 3.61 17.64 -25.89
CA LEU A 74 3.99 17.94 -24.52
C LEU A 74 3.09 17.23 -23.50
N ILE A 75 1.77 17.26 -23.70
CA ILE A 75 0.78 16.60 -22.83
C ILE A 75 1.04 15.09 -22.79
N TYR A 76 1.26 14.47 -23.96
CA TYR A 76 1.55 13.05 -24.05
C TYR A 76 2.85 12.69 -23.32
N GLN A 77 3.91 13.49 -23.48
CA GLN A 77 5.18 13.29 -22.77
C GLN A 77 5.00 13.38 -21.24
N SER A 78 4.20 14.33 -20.76
CA SER A 78 3.86 14.46 -19.34
C SER A 78 3.14 13.22 -18.82
N ILE A 79 2.11 12.73 -19.53
CA ILE A 79 1.37 11.52 -19.17
C ILE A 79 2.31 10.30 -19.11
N ARG A 80 3.18 10.13 -20.11
CA ARG A 80 4.17 9.05 -20.14
C ARG A 80 5.12 9.11 -18.94
N SER A 81 5.63 10.30 -18.62
CA SER A 81 6.57 10.51 -17.52
C SER A 81 5.94 10.12 -16.18
N ILE A 82 4.69 10.55 -15.96
CA ILE A 82 3.90 10.23 -14.77
C ILE A 82 3.69 8.72 -14.67
N ALA A 83 3.18 8.09 -15.73
CA ALA A 83 2.88 6.66 -15.75
C ALA A 83 4.16 5.83 -15.51
N SER A 84 5.27 6.22 -16.15
CA SER A 84 6.57 5.54 -15.98
C SER A 84 7.09 5.69 -14.56
N THR A 85 6.94 6.87 -13.96
CA THR A 85 7.33 7.13 -12.57
C THR A 85 6.56 6.24 -11.60
N VAL A 86 5.25 6.10 -11.78
CA VAL A 86 4.41 5.19 -11.00
C VAL A 86 4.88 3.73 -11.16
N ALA A 87 5.14 3.30 -12.39
CA ALA A 87 5.62 1.95 -12.66
C ALA A 87 6.98 1.65 -11.98
N TYR A 88 7.92 2.59 -12.05
CA TYR A 88 9.23 2.46 -11.40
C TYR A 88 9.14 2.50 -9.88
N LEU A 89 8.23 3.31 -9.30
CA LEU A 89 7.99 3.32 -7.87
C LEU A 89 7.43 1.97 -7.39
N LEU A 90 6.45 1.41 -8.08
CA LEU A 90 5.89 0.08 -7.75
C LEU A 90 6.97 -1.00 -7.82
N PHE A 91 7.79 -0.99 -8.87
CA PHE A 91 8.92 -1.90 -9.02
C PHE A 91 9.94 -1.73 -7.89
N GLY A 92 10.35 -0.49 -7.61
CA GLY A 92 11.32 -0.16 -6.58
C GLY A 92 10.86 -0.53 -5.17
N VAL A 93 9.59 -0.31 -4.85
CA VAL A 93 8.98 -0.77 -3.59
C VAL A 93 9.03 -2.29 -3.49
N GLY A 94 8.69 -3.01 -4.56
CA GLY A 94 8.79 -4.47 -4.60
C GLY A 94 10.22 -4.97 -4.35
N VAL A 95 11.21 -4.36 -5.01
CA VAL A 95 12.64 -4.69 -4.80
C VAL A 95 13.07 -4.39 -3.37
N PHE A 96 12.68 -3.23 -2.83
CA PHE A 96 13.03 -2.85 -1.45
C PHE A 96 12.46 -3.83 -0.42
N MET A 97 11.20 -4.25 -0.60
CA MET A 97 10.57 -5.25 0.27
C MET A 97 11.28 -6.61 0.17
N LEU A 98 11.67 -7.03 -1.04
CA LEU A 98 12.46 -8.24 -1.26
C LEU A 98 13.82 -8.18 -0.54
N VAL A 99 14.53 -7.06 -0.63
CA VAL A 99 15.82 -6.86 0.04
C VAL A 99 15.67 -6.85 1.56
N GLN A 100 14.71 -6.08 2.08
CA GLN A 100 14.40 -6.04 3.52
C GLN A 100 14.10 -7.43 4.06
N ARG A 101 13.37 -8.24 3.29
CA ARG A 101 13.08 -9.62 3.66
C ARG A 101 14.35 -10.47 3.71
N HIS A 102 15.23 -10.39 2.71
CA HIS A 102 16.47 -11.15 2.74
C HIS A 102 17.39 -10.75 3.89
N VAL A 103 17.45 -9.46 4.20
CA VAL A 103 18.17 -8.95 5.38
C VAL A 103 17.55 -9.51 6.67
N ASN A 104 16.21 -9.51 6.77
CA ASN A 104 15.51 -9.98 7.97
C ASN A 104 15.48 -11.51 8.11
N THR A 105 15.57 -12.29 7.03
CA THR A 105 15.67 -13.76 7.10
C THR A 105 17.00 -14.25 7.70
N GLY A 106 17.99 -13.36 7.85
CA GLY A 106 19.24 -13.64 8.57
C GLY A 106 19.16 -13.43 10.08
N SER A 107 18.14 -12.71 10.56
CA SER A 107 17.82 -12.65 11.98
C SER A 107 16.85 -13.79 12.26
N PRO A 108 17.21 -14.80 13.09
CA PRO A 108 16.19 -15.74 13.58
C PRO A 108 15.05 -14.92 14.16
N ASP A 109 13.82 -15.19 13.72
CA ASP A 109 12.63 -14.54 14.28
C ASP A 109 12.69 -14.84 15.79
N PRO A 110 12.76 -13.82 16.68
CA PRO A 110 12.94 -14.06 18.11
C PRO A 110 11.91 -15.06 18.66
N LEU A 111 10.73 -15.06 18.04
CA LEU A 111 9.58 -15.93 18.29
C LEU A 111 9.75 -17.40 17.83
N GLU A 112 10.62 -17.70 16.86
CA GLU A 112 10.92 -19.09 16.45
C GLU A 112 11.95 -19.76 17.37
N SER A 113 12.70 -18.98 18.17
CA SER A 113 13.86 -19.51 18.89
C SER A 113 13.54 -20.30 20.17
N GLY A 114 12.27 -20.42 20.56
CA GLY A 114 11.86 -21.17 21.77
C GLY A 114 12.56 -20.72 23.05
N ARG A 115 13.25 -19.57 23.02
CA ARG A 115 13.90 -18.99 24.19
C ARG A 115 12.84 -18.24 24.95
N ILE A 116 12.76 -18.60 26.22
CA ILE A 116 12.12 -17.87 27.32
C ILE A 116 12.80 -16.49 27.42
N PHE A 117 12.62 -15.65 26.42
CA PHE A 117 12.66 -14.22 26.62
C PHE A 117 11.46 -13.91 27.50
N SER A 118 11.66 -13.03 28.48
CA SER A 118 10.63 -12.57 29.38
C SER A 118 9.41 -12.13 28.55
N GLU A 119 8.37 -12.98 28.50
CA GLU A 119 7.12 -12.76 27.75
C GLU A 119 6.60 -11.33 27.96
N ARG A 120 6.86 -10.81 29.16
CA ARG A 120 6.58 -9.45 29.58
C ARG A 120 7.25 -8.36 28.74
N THR A 121 8.55 -8.48 28.51
CA THR A 121 9.32 -7.47 27.76
C THR A 121 8.97 -7.44 26.28
N GLU A 122 8.69 -8.60 25.69
CA GLU A 122 8.29 -8.71 24.29
C GLU A 122 6.88 -8.17 24.06
N ALA A 123 5.92 -8.52 24.93
CA ALA A 123 4.56 -7.99 24.85
C ALA A 123 4.53 -6.46 24.96
N LEU A 124 5.35 -5.88 25.85
CA LEU A 124 5.46 -4.42 25.97
C LEU A 124 6.15 -3.79 24.75
N ALA A 125 7.20 -4.40 24.21
CA ALA A 125 7.85 -3.94 22.99
C ALA A 125 6.89 -3.96 21.79
N LEU A 126 6.10 -5.03 21.64
CA LEU A 126 5.08 -5.15 20.60
C LEU A 126 3.96 -4.12 20.76
N ALA A 127 3.50 -3.87 21.99
CA ALA A 127 2.51 -2.82 22.27
C ALA A 127 3.03 -1.43 21.84
N ASN A 128 4.30 -1.12 22.14
CA ASN A 128 4.94 0.13 21.74
C ASN A 128 5.14 0.19 20.21
N GLU A 129 5.48 -0.92 19.56
CA GLU A 129 5.57 -1.02 18.09
C GLU A 129 4.21 -0.72 17.45
N LEU A 130 3.12 -1.31 17.95
CA LEU A 130 1.76 -1.06 17.47
C LEU A 130 1.37 0.42 17.60
N ASP A 131 1.69 1.05 18.72
CA ASP A 131 1.48 2.48 18.92
C ASP A 131 2.31 3.29 17.91
N ALA A 132 3.59 3.00 17.71
CA ALA A 132 4.44 3.70 16.75
C ALA A 132 3.95 3.51 15.29
N LEU A 133 3.50 2.30 14.94
CA LEU A 133 2.94 2.00 13.61
C LEU A 133 1.65 2.78 13.36
N TYR A 134 0.75 2.85 14.34
CA TYR A 134 -0.50 3.59 14.22
C TYR A 134 -0.27 5.10 14.10
N HIS A 135 0.59 5.70 14.95
CA HIS A 135 0.90 7.13 14.84
C HIS A 135 1.61 7.45 13.52
N GLY A 136 2.54 6.58 13.09
CA GLY A 136 3.16 6.69 11.77
C GLY A 136 2.13 6.65 10.65
N MET A 137 1.20 5.69 10.67
CA MET A 137 0.11 5.60 9.69
C MET A 137 -0.74 6.87 9.66
N VAL A 138 -1.16 7.41 10.82
CA VAL A 138 -1.91 8.67 10.90
C VAL A 138 -1.11 9.83 10.31
N LEU A 139 0.16 9.98 10.69
CA LEU A 139 1.02 11.06 10.21
C LEU A 139 1.17 11.05 8.68
N HIS A 140 1.46 9.90 8.08
CA HIS A 140 1.62 9.81 6.63
C HIS A 140 0.29 10.03 5.89
N CYS A 141 -0.84 9.63 6.47
CA CYS A 141 -2.16 9.95 5.93
C CYS A 141 -2.42 11.47 5.91
N VAL A 142 -2.10 12.17 7.01
CA VAL A 142 -2.24 13.63 7.08
C VAL A 142 -1.34 14.31 6.05
N LEU A 143 -0.06 13.91 5.94
CA LEU A 143 0.87 14.47 4.94
C LEU A 143 0.42 14.21 3.50
N MET A 144 -0.14 13.02 3.24
CA MET A 144 -0.74 12.69 1.96
C MET A 144 -1.94 13.61 1.63
N ILE A 145 -2.86 13.81 2.57
CA ILE A 145 -4.02 14.70 2.39
C ILE A 145 -3.58 16.15 2.19
N VAL A 146 -2.63 16.65 2.99
CA VAL A 146 -2.06 17.99 2.84
C VAL A 146 -1.45 18.16 1.46
N SER A 147 -0.69 17.16 0.97
CA SER A 147 -0.09 17.21 -0.37
C SER A 147 -1.16 17.20 -1.47
N LEU A 148 -2.23 16.40 -1.29
CA LEU A 148 -3.35 16.28 -2.23
C LEU A 148 -4.16 17.59 -2.34
N VAL A 149 -4.23 18.39 -1.28
CA VAL A 149 -4.97 19.67 -1.28
C VAL A 149 -4.06 20.84 -1.63
N ALA A 150 -2.87 20.92 -1.06
CA ALA A 150 -1.97 22.06 -1.24
C ALA A 150 -1.43 22.14 -2.67
N ALA A 151 -1.04 21.02 -3.28
CA ALA A 151 -0.45 21.05 -4.61
C ALA A 151 -1.42 21.57 -5.69
N PRO A 152 -2.70 21.13 -5.77
CA PRO A 152 -3.66 21.73 -6.70
C PRO A 152 -3.94 23.20 -6.43
N VAL A 153 -3.98 23.65 -5.17
CA VAL A 153 -4.19 25.06 -4.84
C VAL A 153 -3.03 25.92 -5.35
N VAL A 154 -1.79 25.52 -5.07
CA VAL A 154 -0.60 26.25 -5.57
C VAL A 154 -0.53 26.19 -7.09
N LEU A 155 -0.83 25.03 -7.69
CA LEU A 155 -0.92 24.87 -9.14
C LEU A 155 -1.91 25.87 -9.76
N LEU A 156 -3.12 26.00 -9.20
CA LEU A 156 -4.12 26.95 -9.68
C LEU A 156 -3.68 28.41 -9.54
N VAL A 157 -2.99 28.76 -8.45
CA VAL A 157 -2.42 30.11 -8.27
C VAL A 157 -1.35 30.40 -9.33
N MET A 158 -0.45 29.46 -9.59
CA MET A 158 0.61 29.62 -10.60
C MET A 158 0.03 29.74 -12.02
N LEU A 159 -0.99 28.94 -12.33
CA LEU A 159 -1.72 29.04 -13.59
C LEU A 159 -2.44 30.40 -13.73
N ALA A 160 -3.02 30.92 -12.65
CA ALA A 160 -3.64 32.24 -12.64
C ALA A 160 -2.63 33.39 -12.82
N SER A 161 -1.37 33.18 -12.42
CA SER A 161 -0.27 34.13 -12.59
C SER A 161 0.44 34.03 -13.96
N ASN A 162 -0.01 33.15 -14.86
CA ASN A 162 0.66 32.83 -16.13
C ASN A 162 2.11 32.29 -15.95
N GLU A 163 2.41 31.65 -14.81
CA GLU A 163 3.72 31.03 -14.53
C GLU A 163 3.67 29.54 -14.88
N GLU A 164 3.54 29.21 -16.17
CA GLU A 164 3.32 27.83 -16.64
C GLU A 164 4.43 26.87 -16.21
N GLU A 165 5.70 27.26 -16.33
CA GLU A 165 6.84 26.42 -15.93
C GLU A 165 6.81 26.08 -14.43
N GLY A 166 6.50 27.07 -13.59
CA GLY A 166 6.35 26.90 -12.14
C GLY A 166 5.17 25.98 -11.79
N ALA A 167 4.05 26.14 -12.51
CA ALA A 167 2.87 25.30 -12.35
C ALA A 167 3.19 23.81 -12.59
N TYR A 168 3.87 23.48 -13.70
CA TYR A 168 4.24 22.09 -13.99
C TYR A 168 5.14 21.48 -12.92
N LEU A 169 6.15 22.21 -12.46
CA LEU A 169 7.05 21.74 -11.41
C LEU A 169 6.30 21.44 -10.10
N ILE A 170 5.42 22.35 -9.67
CA ILE A 170 4.59 22.16 -8.47
C ILE A 170 3.65 20.96 -8.63
N GLY A 171 3.02 20.80 -9.80
CA GLY A 171 2.16 19.65 -10.09
C GLY A 171 2.90 18.32 -9.95
N VAL A 172 4.11 18.23 -10.50
CA VAL A 172 4.96 17.02 -10.40
C VAL A 172 5.39 16.78 -8.95
N LEU A 173 5.88 17.79 -8.24
CA LEU A 173 6.30 17.66 -6.84
C LEU A 173 5.15 17.24 -5.93
N GLY A 174 3.95 17.80 -6.13
CA GLY A 174 2.75 17.42 -5.41
C GLY A 174 2.37 15.96 -5.63
N MET A 175 2.43 15.50 -6.87
CA MET A 175 2.16 14.10 -7.22
C MET A 175 3.16 13.14 -6.60
N VAL A 176 4.45 13.46 -6.66
CA VAL A 176 5.52 12.68 -6.01
C VAL A 176 5.29 12.61 -4.51
N ALA A 177 4.95 13.74 -3.87
CA ALA A 177 4.65 13.78 -2.43
C ALA A 177 3.45 12.88 -2.06
N VAL A 178 2.34 12.96 -2.80
CA VAL A 178 1.16 12.11 -2.60
C VAL A 178 1.53 10.62 -2.73
N LEU A 179 2.31 10.26 -3.75
CA LEU A 179 2.74 8.87 -3.97
C LEU A 179 3.65 8.38 -2.83
N VAL A 180 4.65 9.15 -2.44
CA VAL A 180 5.59 8.79 -1.36
C VAL A 180 4.83 8.59 -0.04
N PHE A 181 3.99 9.55 0.35
CA PHE A 181 3.22 9.44 1.59
C PHE A 181 2.16 8.35 1.53
N GLY A 182 1.54 8.11 0.37
CA GLY A 182 0.60 7.02 0.16
C GLY A 182 1.25 5.64 0.31
N VAL A 183 2.46 5.45 -0.22
CA VAL A 183 3.24 4.21 -0.04
C VAL A 183 3.61 4.00 1.42
N LEU A 184 4.14 5.03 2.09
CA LEU A 184 4.52 4.95 3.51
C LEU A 184 3.31 4.65 4.40
N PHE A 185 2.18 5.31 4.15
CA PHE A 185 0.90 5.01 4.79
C PHE A 185 0.51 3.54 4.61
N THR A 186 0.52 3.05 3.37
CA THR A 186 0.13 1.66 3.04
C THR A 186 1.03 0.64 3.73
N VAL A 187 2.35 0.84 3.72
CA VAL A 187 3.30 -0.06 4.39
C VAL A 187 3.06 -0.11 5.90
N LYS A 188 2.84 1.05 6.54
CA LYS A 188 2.56 1.13 7.98
C LYS A 188 1.24 0.45 8.32
N TRP A 189 0.20 0.66 7.52
CA TRP A 189 -1.08 -0.01 7.64
C TRP A 189 -0.93 -1.54 7.52
N CYS A 190 -0.26 -2.05 6.49
CA CYS A 190 -0.04 -3.48 6.31
C CYS A 190 0.65 -4.11 7.52
N LYS A 191 1.71 -3.46 8.04
CA LYS A 191 2.42 -3.93 9.24
C LYS A 191 1.51 -3.92 10.46
N LEU A 192 0.78 -2.84 10.69
CA LEU A 192 -0.15 -2.73 11.81
C LEU A 192 -1.22 -3.84 11.76
N HIS A 193 -1.86 -4.01 10.60
CA HIS A 193 -2.90 -5.00 10.38
C HIS A 193 -2.37 -6.43 10.53
N TYR A 194 -1.18 -6.71 10.00
CA TYR A 194 -0.49 -7.99 10.18
C TYR A 194 -0.24 -8.31 11.67
N ARG A 195 0.23 -7.33 12.45
CA ARG A 195 0.49 -7.51 13.88
C ARG A 195 -0.81 -7.76 14.67
N HIS A 196 -1.89 -7.06 14.36
CA HIS A 196 -3.20 -7.35 14.96
C HIS A 196 -3.65 -8.78 14.68
N TRP A 197 -3.51 -9.24 13.43
CA TRP A 197 -3.84 -10.60 13.04
C TRP A 197 -2.99 -11.65 13.78
N ARG A 198 -1.69 -11.40 13.92
CA ARG A 198 -0.78 -12.28 14.68
C ARG A 198 -1.26 -12.46 16.13
N VAL A 199 -1.53 -11.36 16.83
CA VAL A 199 -2.02 -11.43 18.22
C VAL A 199 -3.39 -12.12 18.28
N ALA A 200 -4.31 -11.80 17.37
CA ALA A 200 -5.62 -12.43 17.35
C ALA A 200 -5.55 -13.96 17.16
N ILE A 201 -4.68 -14.44 16.26
CA ILE A 201 -4.44 -15.86 16.00
C ILE A 201 -3.89 -16.56 17.25
N GLU A 202 -2.84 -15.99 17.85
CA GLU A 202 -2.17 -16.55 19.02
C GLU A 202 -3.13 -16.69 20.21
N GLN A 203 -4.02 -15.72 20.40
CA GLN A 203 -4.93 -15.67 21.55
C GLN A 203 -6.19 -16.51 21.40
N THR A 204 -6.52 -16.91 20.17
CA THR A 204 -7.76 -17.66 19.86
C THR A 204 -7.52 -19.05 19.31
N GLY A 205 -6.28 -19.38 18.91
CA GLY A 205 -5.95 -20.62 18.21
C GLY A 205 -6.51 -20.69 16.80
N PHE A 206 -6.85 -19.57 16.18
CA PHE A 206 -7.43 -19.53 14.83
C PHE A 206 -6.45 -20.07 13.78
N ASN A 207 -6.90 -21.02 12.94
CA ASN A 207 -6.02 -21.75 12.02
C ASN A 207 -6.53 -21.85 10.56
N GLU A 208 -7.62 -21.16 10.18
CA GLU A 208 -8.13 -21.24 8.81
C GLU A 208 -7.20 -20.58 7.79
N PHE A 209 -6.49 -19.52 8.20
CA PHE A 209 -5.48 -18.83 7.38
C PHE A 209 -4.51 -18.03 8.26
N SER A 210 -3.34 -17.73 7.70
CA SER A 210 -2.29 -16.96 8.37
C SER A 210 -2.52 -15.44 8.27
N ALA A 211 -1.88 -14.68 9.18
CA ALA A 211 -1.87 -13.21 9.14
C ALA A 211 -1.37 -12.67 7.78
N GLY A 212 -0.39 -13.34 7.16
CA GLY A 212 0.14 -12.98 5.85
C GLY A 212 -0.89 -13.13 4.74
N GLN A 213 -1.71 -14.18 4.77
CA GLN A 213 -2.82 -14.38 3.83
C GLN A 213 -3.91 -13.31 4.03
N ALA A 214 -4.25 -12.99 5.27
CA ALA A 214 -5.27 -12.00 5.61
C ALA A 214 -4.94 -10.59 5.07
N VAL A 215 -3.65 -10.22 5.04
CA VAL A 215 -3.17 -8.94 4.49
C VAL A 215 -2.90 -9.07 2.98
N GLY A 216 -2.21 -10.12 2.55
CA GLY A 216 -1.77 -10.30 1.17
C GLY A 216 -2.92 -10.45 0.18
N PHE A 217 -4.00 -11.13 0.57
CA PHE A 217 -5.16 -11.31 -0.32
C PHE A 217 -6.01 -10.04 -0.50
N LEU A 218 -5.80 -8.99 0.30
CA LEU A 218 -6.39 -7.67 0.06
C LEU A 218 -5.82 -6.98 -1.19
N PHE A 219 -4.66 -7.44 -1.69
CA PHE A 219 -4.02 -6.88 -2.89
C PHE A 219 -4.44 -7.56 -4.19
N ILE A 220 -5.23 -8.64 -4.13
CA ILE A 220 -5.70 -9.33 -5.33
C ILE A 220 -6.94 -8.60 -5.87
N PRO A 221 -6.90 -8.01 -7.08
CA PRO A 221 -8.04 -7.28 -7.63
C PRO A 221 -9.31 -8.14 -7.66
N LEU A 222 -10.48 -7.54 -7.39
CA LEU A 222 -11.81 -8.17 -7.27
C LEU A 222 -11.95 -9.15 -6.10
N PHE A 223 -10.97 -10.02 -5.88
CA PHE A 223 -10.93 -10.92 -4.74
C PHE A 223 -10.73 -10.17 -3.42
N ASN A 224 -10.15 -8.96 -3.47
CA ASN A 224 -10.05 -8.05 -2.36
C ASN A 224 -11.40 -7.71 -1.74
N LEU A 225 -12.50 -7.67 -2.52
CA LEU A 225 -13.83 -7.35 -2.01
C LEU A 225 -14.30 -8.41 -1.02
N TYR A 226 -14.13 -9.69 -1.36
CA TYR A 226 -14.41 -10.80 -0.45
C TYR A 226 -13.44 -10.80 0.75
N TRP A 227 -12.14 -10.62 0.48
CA TRP A 227 -11.13 -10.65 1.53
C TRP A 227 -11.19 -9.47 2.48
N MET A 228 -11.79 -8.35 2.10
CA MET A 228 -12.01 -7.25 3.01
C MET A 228 -12.87 -7.67 4.20
N PHE A 229 -13.98 -8.37 3.94
CA PHE A 229 -14.81 -8.91 5.02
C PHE A 229 -14.04 -9.94 5.85
N ARG A 230 -13.37 -10.89 5.20
CA ARG A 230 -12.58 -11.91 5.92
C ARG A 230 -11.42 -11.32 6.73
N SER A 231 -10.85 -10.21 6.29
CA SER A 231 -9.69 -9.58 6.94
C SER A 231 -10.09 -8.62 8.06
N TYR A 232 -11.18 -7.87 7.90
CA TYR A 232 -11.61 -6.86 8.89
C TYR A 232 -12.67 -7.36 9.86
N VAL A 233 -13.69 -8.07 9.38
CA VAL A 233 -14.81 -8.54 10.22
C VAL A 233 -14.35 -9.69 11.10
N THR A 234 -13.71 -10.71 10.50
CA THR A 234 -13.17 -11.84 11.27
C THR A 234 -12.14 -11.37 12.29
N LEU A 235 -11.26 -10.41 11.94
CA LEU A 235 -10.30 -9.88 12.90
C LEU A 235 -11.00 -9.24 14.12
N SER A 236 -12.03 -8.43 13.88
CA SER A 236 -12.83 -7.85 14.97
C SER A 236 -13.50 -8.92 15.82
N GLU A 237 -14.04 -9.99 15.22
CA GLU A 237 -14.67 -11.10 15.93
C GLU A 237 -13.66 -11.88 16.78
N LEU A 238 -12.47 -12.14 16.25
CA LEU A 238 -11.38 -12.82 16.97
C LEU A 238 -10.87 -11.98 18.14
N LEU A 239 -10.64 -10.68 17.92
CA LEU A 239 -10.20 -9.78 18.98
C LEU A 239 -11.29 -9.57 20.03
N TYR A 240 -12.57 -9.53 19.65
CA TYR A 240 -13.69 -9.54 20.59
C TYR A 240 -13.69 -10.83 21.44
N LYS A 241 -13.60 -12.00 20.79
CA LYS A 241 -13.53 -13.30 21.46
C LYS A 241 -12.34 -13.35 22.43
N ALA A 242 -11.16 -12.91 21.99
CA ALA A 242 -9.96 -12.89 22.80
C ALA A 242 -10.11 -11.94 24.00
N GLY A 243 -10.55 -10.70 23.78
CA GLY A 243 -10.77 -9.71 24.83
C GLY A 243 -11.89 -10.07 25.82
N SER A 244 -12.82 -10.95 25.43
CA SER A 244 -13.90 -11.45 26.30
C SER A 244 -13.46 -12.57 27.26
N GLN A 245 -12.23 -13.10 27.10
CA GLN A 245 -11.74 -14.17 27.98
C GLN A 245 -11.62 -13.67 29.43
N PRO A 246 -11.91 -14.51 30.45
CA PRO A 246 -11.86 -14.10 31.86
C PRO A 246 -10.52 -13.50 32.29
N LYS A 247 -9.40 -13.94 31.70
CA LYS A 247 -8.06 -13.39 31.97
C LYS A 247 -7.90 -11.91 31.61
N TYR A 248 -8.77 -11.37 30.77
CA TYR A 248 -8.80 -9.96 30.37
C TYR A 248 -10.06 -9.21 30.85
N SER A 249 -10.87 -9.84 31.70
CA SER A 249 -12.18 -9.33 32.11
C SER A 249 -12.08 -7.99 32.86
N GLY A 250 -13.03 -7.09 32.55
CA GLY A 250 -13.23 -5.82 33.27
C GLY A 250 -12.37 -4.63 32.82
N ARG A 251 -11.42 -4.79 31.89
CA ARG A 251 -10.54 -3.69 31.43
C ARG A 251 -10.34 -3.56 29.93
N THR A 252 -10.69 -4.58 29.14
CA THR A 252 -10.47 -4.54 27.70
C THR A 252 -11.66 -3.89 26.99
N PRO A 253 -11.45 -2.85 26.17
CA PRO A 253 -12.53 -2.29 25.37
C PRO A 253 -13.02 -3.34 24.38
N LEU A 254 -14.31 -3.68 24.47
CA LEU A 254 -14.96 -4.60 23.54
C LEU A 254 -15.08 -3.92 22.16
N ILE A 255 -14.69 -4.65 21.12
CA ILE A 255 -14.75 -4.18 19.74
C ILE A 255 -16.17 -4.31 19.22
N ASP A 256 -16.66 -3.26 18.56
CA ASP A 256 -17.90 -3.36 17.79
C ASP A 256 -17.61 -3.98 16.41
N THR A 257 -18.10 -5.20 16.21
CA THR A 257 -18.00 -5.90 14.92
C THR A 257 -18.83 -5.22 13.82
N GLY A 258 -19.88 -4.48 14.20
CA GLY A 258 -20.71 -3.71 13.28
C GLY A 258 -19.90 -2.67 12.51
N THR A 259 -19.04 -1.92 13.19
CA THR A 259 -18.19 -0.90 12.57
C THR A 259 -17.29 -1.47 11.46
N SER A 260 -16.70 -2.67 11.64
CA SER A 260 -15.91 -3.33 10.58
C SER A 260 -16.74 -3.80 9.40
N ARG A 261 -17.98 -4.24 9.62
CA ARG A 261 -18.90 -4.59 8.51
C ARG A 261 -19.29 -3.34 7.72
N THR A 262 -19.60 -2.24 8.42
CA THR A 262 -19.89 -0.94 7.81
C THR A 262 -18.72 -0.46 6.96
N LEU A 263 -17.47 -0.59 7.45
CA LEU A 263 -16.26 -0.30 6.68
C LEU A 263 -16.25 -1.05 5.34
N CYS A 264 -16.46 -2.37 5.39
CA CYS A 264 -16.40 -3.21 4.18
C CYS A 264 -17.51 -2.85 3.18
N VAL A 265 -18.74 -2.62 3.67
CA VAL A 265 -19.89 -2.24 2.82
C VAL A 265 -19.65 -0.89 2.16
N ILE A 266 -19.22 0.13 2.90
CA ILE A 266 -18.96 1.47 2.35
C ILE A 266 -17.84 1.41 1.30
N HIS A 267 -16.79 0.61 1.53
CA HIS A 267 -15.69 0.47 0.58
C HIS A 267 -16.14 -0.14 -0.77
N ILE A 268 -17.17 -0.98 -0.81
CA ILE A 268 -17.73 -1.45 -2.09
C ILE A 268 -18.34 -0.28 -2.88
N PHE A 269 -18.95 0.68 -2.20
CA PHE A 269 -19.56 1.83 -2.86
C PHE A 269 -18.55 2.92 -3.25
N THR A 270 -17.29 2.83 -2.79
CA THR A 270 -16.25 3.82 -3.19
C THR A 270 -15.84 3.74 -4.66
N PHE A 271 -16.23 2.67 -5.37
CA PHE A 271 -15.97 2.53 -6.81
C PHE A 271 -16.92 3.35 -7.70
N VAL A 272 -18.05 3.85 -7.17
CA VAL A 272 -18.99 4.67 -7.94
C VAL A 272 -18.43 6.09 -8.05
N PRO A 273 -18.24 6.68 -9.24
CA PRO A 273 -17.76 8.05 -9.38
C PRO A 273 -18.65 9.06 -8.63
N TYR A 274 -18.04 10.13 -8.09
CA TYR A 274 -18.67 11.19 -7.27
C TYR A 274 -19.26 10.72 -5.92
N LEU A 275 -20.14 9.71 -5.93
CA LEU A 275 -20.65 9.07 -4.71
C LEU A 275 -19.50 8.49 -3.89
N GLY A 276 -18.58 7.82 -4.56
CA GLY A 276 -17.40 7.22 -3.95
C GLY A 276 -16.41 8.24 -3.39
N ALA A 277 -16.37 9.46 -3.93
CA ALA A 277 -15.57 10.54 -3.34
C ALA A 277 -16.14 10.98 -2.00
N LEU A 278 -17.45 11.20 -1.92
CA LEU A 278 -18.14 11.55 -0.67
C LEU A 278 -18.06 10.41 0.35
N LEU A 279 -18.36 9.19 -0.08
CA LEU A 279 -18.26 8.00 0.77
C LEU A 279 -16.82 7.72 1.18
N GLY A 280 -15.83 8.02 0.34
CA GLY A 280 -14.41 7.87 0.64
C GLY A 280 -13.98 8.70 1.84
N VAL A 281 -14.46 9.94 1.95
CA VAL A 281 -14.20 10.80 3.12
C VAL A 281 -14.76 10.15 4.39
N VAL A 282 -16.01 9.69 4.37
CA VAL A 282 -16.63 9.00 5.51
C VAL A 282 -15.88 7.70 5.84
N ASN A 283 -15.48 6.95 4.82
CA ASN A 283 -14.78 5.68 4.94
C ASN A 283 -13.43 5.83 5.64
N ILE A 284 -12.70 6.92 5.39
CA ILE A 284 -11.43 7.22 6.07
C ILE A 284 -11.64 7.32 7.60
N PHE A 285 -12.69 8.01 8.06
CA PHE A 285 -12.97 8.13 9.51
C PHE A 285 -13.33 6.78 10.14
N ILE A 286 -14.18 6.00 9.46
CA ILE A 286 -14.58 4.67 9.94
C ILE A 286 -13.37 3.74 9.99
N TRP A 287 -12.52 3.77 8.96
CA TRP A 287 -11.29 2.98 8.89
C TRP A 287 -10.33 3.29 10.03
N PHE A 288 -10.10 4.57 10.34
CA PHE A 288 -9.29 4.96 11.50
C PHE A 288 -9.92 4.51 12.81
N ASN A 289 -11.25 4.58 12.94
CA ASN A 289 -11.95 4.10 14.12
C ASN A 289 -11.74 2.59 14.33
N VAL A 290 -11.92 1.78 13.29
CA VAL A 290 -11.68 0.33 13.33
C VAL A 290 -10.25 0.01 13.78
N HIS A 291 -9.24 0.64 13.15
CA HIS A 291 -7.85 0.41 13.54
C HIS A 291 -7.51 0.94 14.93
N ALA A 292 -8.13 2.03 15.38
CA ALA A 292 -7.97 2.53 16.75
C ALA A 292 -8.57 1.55 17.78
N GLN A 293 -9.74 0.96 17.49
CA GLN A 293 -10.36 -0.06 18.33
C GLN A 293 -9.47 -1.30 18.41
N HIS A 294 -9.03 -1.83 17.26
CA HIS A 294 -8.11 -2.98 17.20
C HIS A 294 -6.85 -2.72 18.01
N LYS A 295 -6.21 -1.56 17.82
CA LYS A 295 -5.00 -1.18 18.55
C LYS A 295 -5.25 -1.15 20.06
N ARG A 296 -6.31 -0.48 20.52
CA ARG A 296 -6.63 -0.39 21.96
C ARG A 296 -6.80 -1.77 22.56
N THR A 297 -7.62 -2.63 21.93
CA THR A 297 -7.87 -3.99 22.42
C THR A 297 -6.58 -4.81 22.48
N VAL A 298 -5.79 -4.84 21.40
CA VAL A 298 -4.52 -5.58 21.35
C VAL A 298 -3.52 -5.07 22.39
N THR A 299 -3.31 -3.76 22.47
CA THR A 299 -2.40 -3.16 23.46
C THR A 299 -2.85 -3.44 24.90
N HIS A 300 -4.16 -3.46 25.17
CA HIS A 300 -4.69 -3.84 26.49
C HIS A 300 -4.41 -5.31 26.82
N MET A 301 -4.61 -6.22 25.86
CA MET A 301 -4.32 -7.65 26.06
C MET A 301 -2.84 -7.89 26.33
N LEU A 302 -1.95 -7.30 25.52
CA LEU A 302 -0.50 -7.40 25.69
C LEU A 302 -0.05 -6.85 27.05
N ARG A 303 -0.62 -5.70 27.49
CA ARG A 303 -0.31 -5.12 28.80
C ARG A 303 -0.87 -5.97 29.95
N ALA A 304 -2.03 -6.61 29.79
CA ALA A 304 -2.61 -7.46 30.82
C ALA A 304 -1.75 -8.72 31.07
N GLU A 305 -1.18 -9.30 30.01
CA GLU A 305 -0.22 -10.41 30.11
C GLU A 305 0.98 -10.04 30.97
N THR A 306 1.46 -8.79 30.85
CA THR A 306 2.57 -8.32 31.68
C THR A 306 2.25 -8.24 33.17
N SER A 307 0.97 -8.21 33.55
CA SER A 307 0.56 -8.01 34.95
C SER A 307 0.23 -9.30 35.70
N THR A 308 0.13 -10.43 35.01
CA THR A 308 -0.22 -11.71 35.63
C THR A 308 1.03 -12.32 36.26
N PRO A 309 1.08 -12.57 37.58
CA PRO A 309 2.23 -13.19 38.20
C PRO A 309 2.41 -14.63 37.66
N THR A 310 3.65 -14.98 37.31
CA THR A 310 4.04 -16.35 36.99
C THR A 310 3.93 -17.19 38.26
N ASN A 311 2.85 -17.97 38.38
CA ASN A 311 2.69 -18.96 39.44
C ASN A 311 3.56 -20.19 39.20
#